data_AF-A0A1E1XKJ3-F1
#
_entry.id   AF-A0A1E1XKJ3-F1
#
_cell.length_a   1.000
_cell.length_b   1.000
_cell.length_c   1.000
_cell.angle_alpha   90.00
_cell.angle_beta   90.00
_cell.angle_gamma   90.00
#
_symmetry.space_group_name_H-M   'P 1'
#
loop_
_entity.id
_entity.type
_entity.pdbx_description
1 polymer ?
#
loop_
_entity_poly.entity_id
_entity_poly.type
_entity_poly.pdbx_seq_one_letter_code
_entity_poly.pdbx_strand_id
1 'polypeptide(L)' 'EHEKCLDNGSGTNMVVHCKSCKCSPILNKTEVIGRSKDALTRELIEAFHIKKKGPDCVSTPSVKMYSNEYNFLDSLI' A
#
# COMPACT_ATOMS: atom_id res chain seq x y z
N GLU A 1 -3.67 10.20 3.47
CA GLU A 1 -3.00 11.02 2.43
C GLU A 1 -3.78 11.03 1.13
N HIS A 2 -4.13 9.85 0.58
CA HIS A 2 -4.88 9.72 -0.68
C HIS A 2 -6.22 10.47 -0.75
N GLU A 3 -7.03 10.49 0.30
CA GLU A 3 -8.31 11.22 0.34
C GLU A 3 -8.11 12.73 0.13
N LYS A 4 -7.17 13.33 0.87
CA LYS A 4 -6.84 14.77 0.77
C LYS A 4 -6.28 15.16 -0.59
N CYS A 5 -5.60 14.23 -1.30
CA CYS A 5 -5.12 14.49 -2.65
C CYS A 5 -6.25 14.57 -3.69
N LEU A 6 -7.40 13.94 -3.43
CA LEU A 6 -8.58 14.04 -4.31
C LEU A 6 -9.21 15.42 -4.25
N ASP A 7 -9.33 15.99 -3.04
CA ASP A 7 -9.94 17.31 -2.82
C ASP A 7 -9.12 18.44 -3.45
N ASN A 8 -7.79 18.35 -3.36
CA ASN A 8 -6.90 19.42 -3.81
C ASN A 8 -6.61 19.35 -5.32
N GLY A 9 -7.02 18.26 -5.97
CA GLY A 9 -6.75 17.98 -7.37
C GLY A 9 -5.27 17.86 -7.74
N SER A 10 -4.37 17.89 -6.75
CA SER A 10 -2.92 17.80 -6.90
C SER A 10 -2.37 16.58 -6.16
N GLY A 11 -1.55 15.80 -6.86
CA GLY A 11 -0.78 14.69 -6.29
C GLY A 11 -1.19 13.29 -6.73
N THR A 12 -0.20 12.41 -6.80
CA THR A 12 -0.23 10.94 -6.99
C THR A 12 -0.92 10.39 -8.26
N ASN A 13 -0.45 9.23 -8.71
CA ASN A 13 -0.98 8.53 -9.88
C ASN A 13 -2.49 8.23 -9.78
N MET A 14 -3.00 8.03 -8.56
CA MET A 14 -4.41 7.73 -8.30
C MET A 14 -5.34 8.88 -8.73
N VAL A 15 -5.01 10.13 -8.38
CA VAL A 15 -5.87 11.29 -8.71
C VAL A 15 -5.91 11.52 -10.22
N VAL A 16 -4.76 11.37 -10.89
CA VAL A 16 -4.65 11.47 -12.35
C VAL A 16 -5.50 10.40 -13.04
N HIS A 17 -5.42 9.15 -12.56
CA HIS A 17 -6.24 8.05 -13.06
C HIS A 17 -7.74 8.34 -12.92
N CYS A 18 -8.19 8.71 -11.72
CA CYS A 18 -9.61 8.96 -11.46
C CYS A 18 -10.17 10.10 -12.35
N LYS A 19 -9.39 11.16 -12.58
CA LYS A 19 -9.76 12.27 -13.49
C LYS A 19 -9.93 11.83 -14.94
N SER A 20 -9.05 10.96 -15.42
CA SER A 20 -9.04 10.45 -16.81
C SER A 20 -10.11 9.38 -17.02
N CYS A 21 -10.14 8.37 -16.15
CA CYS A 21 -11.03 7.21 -16.23
C CYS A 21 -12.48 7.54 -15.82
N LYS A 22 -12.70 8.64 -15.09
CA LYS A 22 -14.00 9.03 -14.49
C LYS A 22 -14.49 8.05 -13.42
N CYS A 23 -13.59 7.27 -12.82
CA CYS A 23 -13.88 6.43 -11.67
C CYS A 23 -13.64 7.19 -10.36
N SER A 24 -14.14 6.64 -9.25
CA SER A 24 -13.87 7.15 -7.90
C SER A 24 -13.21 6.06 -7.05
N PRO A 25 -12.19 6.38 -6.25
CA PRO A 25 -11.55 5.41 -5.39
C PRO A 25 -12.48 5.03 -4.23
N ILE A 26 -12.55 3.75 -3.90
CA ILE A 26 -13.44 3.23 -2.85
C ILE A 26 -12.72 3.26 -1.49
N LEU A 27 -12.40 4.47 -1.01
CA LEU A 27 -11.60 4.65 0.20
C LEU A 27 -12.28 4.12 1.47
N ASN A 28 -13.60 4.19 1.55
CA ASN A 28 -14.38 3.69 2.68
C ASN A 28 -14.32 2.16 2.86
N LYS A 29 -13.86 1.42 1.84
CA LYS A 29 -13.63 -0.03 1.91
C LYS A 29 -12.14 -0.38 2.05
N THR A 30 -11.27 0.62 2.21
CA THR A 30 -9.85 0.38 2.45
C THR A 30 -9.58 0.19 3.94
N GLU A 31 -8.76 -0.81 4.25
CA GLU A 31 -8.31 -1.09 5.62
C GLU A 31 -6.86 -0.63 5.78
N VAL A 32 -6.56 -0.03 6.94
CA VAL A 32 -5.17 0.32 7.29
C VAL A 32 -4.49 -0.93 7.85
N ILE A 33 -3.62 -1.54 7.05
CA ILE A 33 -2.89 -2.78 7.39
C ILE A 33 -1.88 -2.63 8.54
N GLY A 34 -1.45 -1.41 8.86
CA GLY A 34 -0.54 -1.16 9.97
C GLY A 34 -0.21 0.32 10.16
N ARG A 35 0.18 0.69 11.38
CA ARG A 35 0.62 2.05 11.73
C ARG A 35 1.89 1.98 12.56
N SER A 36 2.90 2.76 12.17
CA SER A 36 4.11 2.97 12.98
C SER A 36 4.61 4.40 12.77
N LYS A 37 5.28 4.97 13.78
CA LYS A 37 5.99 6.25 13.63
C LYS A 37 7.29 6.08 12.84
N ASP A 38 7.90 4.90 12.93
CA ASP A 38 9.11 4.54 12.20
C ASP A 38 8.80 4.21 10.73
N ALA A 39 9.57 4.79 9.81
CA ALA A 39 9.34 4.66 8.38
C ALA A 39 9.63 3.24 7.88
N LEU A 40 10.78 2.70 8.26
CA LEU A 40 11.21 1.37 7.86
C LEU A 40 10.20 0.30 8.30
N THR A 41 9.65 0.42 9.50
CA THR A 41 8.60 -0.47 10.01
C THR A 41 7.36 -0.45 9.11
N ARG A 42 6.91 0.73 8.66
CA ARG A 42 5.75 0.82 7.74
C ARG A 42 6.05 0.18 6.39
N GLU A 43 7.24 0.44 5.86
CA GLU A 43 7.70 -0.11 4.58
C GLU A 43 7.84 -1.64 4.65
N LEU A 44 8.29 -2.20 5.78
CA LEU A 44 8.35 -3.65 6.00
C LEU A 44 6.95 -4.28 6.10
N ILE A 45 6.01 -3.64 6.80
CA ILE A 45 4.61 -4.08 6.85
C ILE A 45 4.00 -4.08 5.45
N GLU A 46 4.21 -3.00 4.69
CA GLU A 46 3.77 -2.90 3.29
C GLU A 46 4.36 -4.05 2.45
N ALA A 47 5.69 -4.24 2.49
CA ALA A 47 6.37 -5.26 1.72
C ALA A 47 5.91 -6.68 2.07
N PHE A 48 5.66 -6.95 3.35
CA PHE A 48 5.12 -8.22 3.82
C PHE A 48 3.74 -8.50 3.22
N HIS A 49 2.80 -7.55 3.33
CA HIS A 49 1.44 -7.74 2.84
C HIS A 49 1.36 -7.80 1.31
N ILE A 50 2.16 -7.00 0.59
CA ILE A 50 2.27 -7.09 -0.88
C ILE A 50 2.74 -8.48 -1.28
N LYS A 51 3.83 -8.97 -0.65
CA LYS A 51 4.37 -10.30 -0.94
C LYS A 51 3.39 -11.43 -0.60
N LYS A 52 2.67 -11.32 0.51
CA LYS A 52 1.64 -12.29 0.94
C LYS A 52 0.45 -12.35 -0.03
N LYS A 53 0.06 -11.21 -0.62
CA LYS A 53 -0.97 -11.14 -1.67
C LYS A 53 -0.46 -11.61 -3.04
N GLY A 54 0.84 -11.50 -3.29
CA GLY A 54 1.47 -12.01 -4.50
C GLY A 54 0.91 -11.35 -5.77
N PRO A 55 0.53 -12.14 -6.80
CA PRO A 55 0.11 -11.60 -8.10
C PRO A 55 -1.22 -10.82 -8.05
N ASP A 56 -2.02 -10.99 -7.00
CA ASP A 56 -3.27 -10.23 -6.81
C ASP A 56 -3.01 -8.80 -6.31
N CYS A 57 -1.77 -8.48 -5.94
CA CYS A 57 -1.38 -7.15 -5.52
C CYS A 57 -0.79 -6.35 -6.68
N VAL A 58 -1.44 -5.24 -7.02
CA VAL A 58 -0.95 -4.30 -8.04
C VAL A 58 0.19 -3.41 -7.54
N SER A 59 0.42 -3.37 -6.23
CA SER A 59 1.44 -2.52 -5.61
C SER A 59 2.82 -3.15 -5.69
N THR A 60 3.85 -2.31 -5.81
CA THR A 60 5.26 -2.70 -5.71
C THR A 60 5.79 -2.20 -4.37
N PRO A 61 6.51 -3.02 -3.58
CA PRO A 61 6.95 -2.63 -2.26
C PRO A 61 8.04 -1.56 -2.31
N SER A 62 8.01 -0.64 -1.36
CA SER A 62 9.02 0.43 -1.20
C SER A 62 10.40 -0.11 -0.82
N VAL A 63 10.43 -1.24 -0.12
CA VAL A 63 11.65 -1.97 0.27
C VAL A 63 11.60 -3.41 -0.22
N LYS A 64 12.75 -3.96 -0.58
CA LYS A 64 12.85 -5.37 -0.96
C LYS A 64 12.79 -6.25 0.28
N MET A 65 11.86 -7.20 0.30
CA MET A 65 11.77 -8.23 1.34
C MET A 65 12.23 -9.59 0.80
N TYR A 66 13.26 -10.15 1.43
CA TYR A 66 13.80 -11.46 1.07
C TYR A 66 12.86 -12.59 1.53
N SER A 67 13.07 -13.81 1.00
CA SER A 67 12.20 -14.95 1.30
C SER A 67 12.36 -15.45 2.74
N ASN A 68 13.58 -15.40 3.29
CA ASN A 68 13.82 -15.74 4.70
C ASN A 68 13.14 -14.75 5.66
N GLU A 69 13.20 -13.44 5.38
CA GLU A 69 12.52 -12.41 6.18
C GLU A 69 11.00 -12.59 6.15
N TYR A 70 10.45 -12.82 4.95
CA TYR A 70 9.03 -13.11 4.79
C TYR A 70 8.62 -14.36 5.58
N ASN A 71 9.34 -15.48 5.41
CA ASN A 71 9.04 -16.73 6.09
C ASN A 71 9.11 -16.58 7.62
N PHE A 72 10.10 -15.84 8.12
CA PHE A 72 10.22 -15.53 9.54
C PHE A 72 8.99 -14.78 10.06
N LEU A 73 8.60 -13.69 9.40
CA LEU A 73 7.43 -12.90 9.79
C LEU A 73 6.12 -13.67 9.66
N ASP A 74 5.95 -14.47 8.60
CA ASP A 74 4.74 -15.27 8.38
C ASP A 74 4.60 -16.40 9.41
N SER A 75 5.71 -16.88 9.99
CA SER A 75 5.67 -17.86 11.09
C SER A 75 5.25 -17.29 12.45
N LEU A 76 5.24 -15.96 12.60
CA LEU A 76 4.89 -15.27 13.85
C LEU A 76 3.40 -14.86 13.91
N ILE A 77 2.67 -14.95 12.79
CA ILE A 77 1.31 -14.44 12.60
C ILE A 77 0.38 -15.59 12.22
#